data_AF-A0A1C6MGM6-F1
#
_entry.id   AF-A0A1C6MGM6-F1
#
_cell.length_a   1.000
_cell.length_b   1.000
_cell.length_c   1.000
_cell.angle_alpha   90.00
_cell.angle_beta   90.00
_cell.angle_gamma   90.00
#
_symmetry.space_group_name_H-M   'P 1'
#
loop_
_entity.id
_entity.type
_entity.pdbx_description
1 polymer ?
#
loop_
_entity_poly.entity_id
_entity_poly.type
_entity_poly.pdbx_seq_one_letter_code
_entity_poly.pdbx_strand_id
1 'polypeptide(L)' 'MVAANEGNTTECAACVMLRAKAEQAAEECDRSREADARVLLRRHVRLEHGRELPVPMW' A
#
# COMPACT_ATOMS: atom_id res chain seq x y z
N MET A 1 16.31 -25.06 6.26
CA MET A 1 16.61 -23.62 6.39
C MET A 1 15.56 -22.89 5.56
N VAL A 2 14.45 -22.47 6.18
CA VAL A 2 13.37 -21.73 5.48
C VAL A 2 13.76 -20.26 5.46
N ALA A 3 13.69 -19.68 4.27
CA ALA A 3 14.17 -18.36 3.93
C ALA A 3 13.66 -17.27 4.87
N ALA A 4 14.51 -16.27 5.08
CA ALA A 4 14.28 -15.13 5.95
C ALA A 4 12.90 -14.49 5.72
N ASN A 5 12.29 -14.09 6.84
CA ASN A 5 11.05 -13.35 6.96
C ASN A 5 11.16 -12.00 6.20
N GLU A 6 10.93 -12.02 4.88
CA GLU A 6 10.81 -10.84 4.05
C GLU A 6 9.49 -10.16 4.35
N GLY A 7 9.51 -8.90 4.80
CA GLY A 7 8.30 -8.11 5.10
C GLY A 7 7.26 -8.19 3.99
N ASN A 8 6.29 -9.10 4.17
CA ASN A 8 5.35 -9.49 3.13
C ASN A 8 4.18 -8.51 3.15
N THR A 9 4.31 -7.42 2.39
CA THR A 9 3.24 -6.45 2.17
C THR A 9 1.96 -7.09 1.63
N THR A 10 2.05 -8.30 1.06
CA THR A 10 0.91 -9.06 0.53
C THR A 10 0.05 -9.71 1.63
N GLU A 11 0.64 -10.05 2.78
CA GLU A 11 -0.06 -10.67 3.92
C GLU A 11 -0.36 -9.69 5.05
N CYS A 12 0.18 -8.47 4.98
CA CYS A 12 -0.11 -7.43 5.96
C CYS A 12 -1.55 -6.91 5.78
N ALA A 13 -2.39 -7.13 6.79
CA ALA A 13 -3.80 -6.70 6.77
C ALA A 13 -3.98 -5.20 6.50
N ALA A 14 -3.08 -4.36 7.01
CA ALA A 14 -3.12 -2.92 6.75
C ALA A 14 -2.74 -2.57 5.31
N CYS A 15 -1.75 -3.25 4.72
CA CYS A 15 -1.42 -3.10 3.30
C CYS A 15 -2.60 -3.50 2.41
N VAL A 16 -3.23 -4.64 2.69
CA VAL A 16 -4.39 -5.16 1.95
C VAL A 16 -5.56 -4.16 2.03
N MET A 17 -5.88 -3.67 3.22
CA MET A 17 -6.95 -2.69 3.42
C MET A 17 -6.70 -1.39 2.66
N LEU A 18 -5.48 -0.84 2.72
CA LEU A 18 -5.14 0.40 2.05
C LEU A 18 -5.15 0.25 0.52
N ARG A 19 -4.76 -0.92 0.01
CA ARG A 19 -4.88 -1.25 -1.42
C ARG A 19 -6.34 -1.33 -1.86
N ALA A 20 -7.19 -2.03 -1.09
CA ALA A 20 -8.62 -2.14 -1.39
C ALA A 20 -9.31 -0.76 -1.37
N LYS A 21 -8.92 0.13 -0.45
CA LYS A 21 -9.40 1.53 -0.43
C LYS A 21 -8.99 2.32 -1.67
N ALA A 22 -7.77 2.14 -2.16
CA ALA A 22 -7.31 2.79 -3.38
C ALA A 22 -8.06 2.26 -4.61
N GLU A 23 -8.29 0.95 -4.68
CA GLU A 23 -9.05 0.30 -5.76
C GLU A 23 -10.52 0.78 -5.77
N GLN A 24 -11.19 0.79 -4.61
CA GLN A 24 -12.55 1.32 -4.48
C GLN A 24 -12.64 2.81 -4.87
N ALA A 25 -11.70 3.64 -4.42
CA ALA A 25 -11.67 5.05 -4.80
C ALA A 25 -11.46 5.25 -6.31
N ALA A 26 -10.68 4.38 -6.96
CA ALA A 26 -10.52 4.40 -8.41
C ALA A 26 -11.81 4.00 -9.13
N GLU A 27 -12.55 2.99 -8.63
CA GLU A 27 -13.87 2.61 -9.15
C GLU A 27 -14.90 3.73 -9.01
N GLU A 28 -14.84 4.48 -7.91
CA GLU A 28 -15.70 5.66 -7.66
C GLU A 28 -15.24 6.92 -8.43
N CYS A 29 -14.13 6.86 -9.17
CA CYS A 29 -13.46 8.02 -9.78
C CYS A 29 -13.08 9.14 -8.77
N ASP A 30 -12.96 8.82 -7.48
CA ASP A 30 -12.54 9.75 -6.43
C ASP A 30 -11.00 9.80 -6.35
N ARG A 31 -10.42 10.72 -7.15
CA ARG A 31 -8.97 10.89 -7.25
C ARG A 31 -8.32 11.34 -5.94
N SER A 32 -9.05 12.05 -5.08
CA SER A 32 -8.54 12.51 -3.79
C SER A 32 -8.39 11.32 -2.84
N ARG A 33 -9.45 10.51 -2.69
CA ARG A 33 -9.39 9.30 -1.85
C ARG A 33 -8.39 8.28 -2.36
N GLU A 34 -8.26 8.13 -3.67
CA GLU A 34 -7.27 7.23 -4.26
C GLU A 34 -5.84 7.68 -3.89
N ALA A 35 -5.54 8.98 -4.04
CA ALA A 35 -4.23 9.53 -3.69
C ALA A 35 -3.93 9.38 -2.20
N ASP A 36 -4.89 9.66 -1.33
CA ASP A 36 -4.76 9.53 0.12
C ASP A 36 -4.47 8.07 0.53
N ALA A 37 -5.24 7.11 0.00
CA ALA A 37 -5.03 5.70 0.27
C ALA A 37 -3.62 5.25 -0.16
N ARG A 38 -3.13 5.72 -1.32
CA ARG A 38 -1.77 5.44 -1.79
C ARG A 38 -0.69 6.08 -0.91
N VAL A 39 -0.87 7.32 -0.45
CA VAL A 39 0.07 7.98 0.48
C VAL A 39 0.16 7.20 1.79
N LEU A 40 -0.99 6.82 2.35
CA LEU A 40 -1.06 6.01 3.57
C LEU A 40 -0.39 4.65 3.38
N LEU A 41 -0.60 3.99 2.24
CA LEU A 41 0.05 2.73 1.92
C LEU A 41 1.57 2.89 1.87
N ARG A 42 2.10 3.88 1.16
CA ARG A 42 3.54 4.16 1.10
C ARG A 42 4.12 4.43 2.49
N ARG A 43 3.43 5.24 3.30
CA ARG A 43 3.84 5.55 4.67
C ARG A 43 3.90 4.29 5.53
N HIS A 44 2.86 3.46 5.48
CA HIS A 44 2.80 2.22 6.24
C HIS A 44 3.92 1.25 5.82
N VAL A 45 4.13 1.05 4.52
CA VAL A 45 5.20 0.17 4.04
C VAL A 45 6.59 0.67 4.45
N ARG A 46 6.81 1.98 4.47
CA ARG A 46 8.05 2.57 4.97
C ARG A 46 8.26 2.33 6.46
N LEU A 47 7.24 2.54 7.27
CA LEU A 47 7.34 2.46 8.73
C LEU A 47 7.37 1.01 9.24
N GLU A 48 6.48 0.16 8.73
CA GLU A 48 6.24 -1.18 9.29
C GLU A 48 7.02 -2.28 8.55
N HIS A 49 7.43 -2.03 7.30
CA HIS A 49 8.13 -3.02 6.49
C HIS A 49 9.54 -2.58 6.09
N GLY A 50 9.96 -1.35 6.43
CA GLY A 50 11.26 -0.80 6.07
C GLY A 50 11.49 -0.70 4.56
N ARG A 51 10.41 -0.70 3.77
CA ARG A 51 10.44 -0.71 2.30
C ARG A 51 9.88 0.60 1.75
N GLU A 52 10.36 1.01 0.60
CA GLU A 52 9.77 2.13 -0.13
C GLU A 52 9.00 1.62 -1.33
N LEU A 53 7.72 2.01 -1.41
CA LEU A 53 6.90 1.75 -2.59
C LEU A 53 7.15 2.83 -3.64
N PRO A 54 7.28 2.46 -4.93
CA PRO A 54 7.50 3.42 -5.99
C PRO A 54 6.31 4.38 -6.10
N VAL A 55 6.61 5.64 -6.36
CA VAL A 55 5.59 6.61 -6.76
C VAL A 55 5.27 6.34 -8.23
N PRO A 56 3.98 6.15 -8.60
CA PRO A 56 3.64 6.05 -10.01
C PRO A 56 4.00 7.37 -10.71
N MET A 57 4.87 7.26 -11.72
CA MET A 57 5.15 8.34 -12.65
C MET A 57 3.93 8.44 -13.56
N TRP A 58 3.14 9.49 -13.39
CA TRP A 58 1.94 9.79 -14.18
C TRP A 58 2.32 10.28 -15.57
#